data_AF-A0A8C1Z4D0-F1
#
_entry.id   AF-A0A8C1Z4D0-F1
#
_cell.length_a   1.000
_cell.length_b   1.000
_cell.length_c   1.000
_cell.angle_alpha   90.00
_cell.angle_beta   90.00
_cell.angle_gamma   90.00
#
_symmetry.space_group_name_H-M   'P 1'
#
loop_
_entity.id
_entity.type
_entity.pdbx_description
1 polymer ?
#
loop_
_entity_poly.entity_id
_entity_poly.type
_entity_poly.pdbx_seq_one_letter_code
_entity_poly.pdbx_strand_id
1 'polypeptide(L)'
;MKPRQRKQYFRNMKRSDDSEREKRRKRRRLIQELGEQRIPYLSPADPGFQELWDSSYAGLALRQSSALPDGLHERVQSALITLQRRGCLLRDLVRVRDRDVFTAVSRALVGQPGYTYRYLDTRLFTIPWHCEGEEGQKDEKEKPCCDSDLRDACKALWELNQFFCSDVKQQTNARGVKRSRSDTENSEDTPGEGMCEESVKDRLLEEKQEKEKKEEEEEDSGQGCSHSSPPSSTPPPDVAGLVQFNITIINYMDPSAMTQLKEEPYYGMGKMAVGWHHDEDLVPLSPVAVYSYSCPAEPKKEEVTEKDMEGQSKEKVKEKETETEGEGEGTSKEELKEEREGLEKVEVQKEKACWRVGLKVAWDIHTPGLALPLQSGDCYYMTADLNRTHQHCVLAGETARFSSTHRVVQCCTGTLDYIKKRCSEALENLHTDPEKNTKSLKSLLPSALQRIEDIHSEVEFEWLRQYWFQGRRYARFCSWWTKPMEQMEKDWKEMERMTQLLLDVVEDENTAQENRREMADVLLNALTDRQQHRQTWRDRCQSSLAQTLPAEEAPADRPYWSIEDPDMPLPFDLSEIINRVESLLWRM
;
A
#
# COMPACT_ATOMS: atom_id res chain seq x y z
N MET A 1 -37.64 1.85 4.43
CA MET A 1 -36.67 2.92 4.06
C MET A 1 -35.69 2.45 2.97
N LYS A 2 -35.16 3.36 2.14
CA LYS A 2 -34.40 3.15 0.88
C LYS A 2 -33.00 2.45 1.05
N PRO A 3 -32.49 1.75 -0.01
CA PRO A 3 -31.27 0.92 -0.06
C PRO A 3 -29.93 1.71 -0.03
N ARG A 4 -29.71 2.54 1.00
CA ARG A 4 -28.54 3.44 1.10
C ARG A 4 -27.35 2.87 1.88
N GLN A 5 -27.50 1.84 2.72
CA GLN A 5 -26.40 1.28 3.53
C GLN A 5 -25.80 -0.02 2.98
N ARG A 6 -26.61 -0.86 2.29
CA ARG A 6 -26.12 -1.91 1.36
C ARG A 6 -25.12 -1.35 0.34
N LYS A 7 -25.22 -0.05 0.05
CA LYS A 7 -24.34 0.69 -0.85
C LYS A 7 -22.98 1.04 -0.26
N GLN A 8 -22.64 0.95 1.02
CA GLN A 8 -21.36 1.50 1.51
C GLN A 8 -20.20 0.49 1.49
N TYR A 9 -20.41 -0.75 1.94
CA TYR A 9 -19.42 -1.83 1.82
C TYR A 9 -19.29 -2.30 0.35
N PHE A 10 -20.42 -2.56 -0.31
CA PHE A 10 -20.44 -2.74 -1.77
C PHE A 10 -19.99 -1.47 -2.50
N ARG A 11 -20.18 -0.21 -2.04
CA ARG A 11 -19.54 0.95 -2.71
C ARG A 11 -18.05 0.87 -2.59
N ASN A 12 -17.47 0.51 -1.45
CA ASN A 12 -16.01 0.62 -1.31
C ASN A 12 -15.30 -0.50 -2.07
N MET A 13 -15.79 -1.75 -1.99
CA MET A 13 -15.33 -2.85 -2.85
C MET A 13 -15.66 -2.59 -4.32
N LYS A 14 -16.92 -2.27 -4.67
CA LYS A 14 -17.33 -2.03 -6.06
C LYS A 14 -16.74 -0.75 -6.65
N ARG A 15 -16.47 0.32 -5.88
CA ARG A 15 -15.75 1.52 -6.39
C ARG A 15 -14.28 1.22 -6.60
N SER A 16 -13.66 0.43 -5.72
CA SER A 16 -12.29 -0.04 -5.93
C SER A 16 -12.22 -0.94 -7.15
N ASP A 17 -13.14 -1.90 -7.28
CA ASP A 17 -13.26 -2.81 -8.43
C ASP A 17 -13.68 -2.10 -9.73
N ASP A 18 -14.59 -1.13 -9.68
CA ASP A 18 -15.02 -0.33 -10.83
C ASP A 18 -13.88 0.61 -11.27
N SER A 19 -13.16 1.21 -10.32
CA SER A 19 -11.94 1.98 -10.58
C SER A 19 -10.86 1.11 -11.21
N GLU A 20 -10.59 -0.07 -10.65
CA GLU A 20 -9.66 -1.05 -11.20
C GLU A 20 -10.09 -1.55 -12.58
N ARG A 21 -11.39 -1.81 -12.78
CA ARG A 21 -11.96 -2.22 -14.06
C ARG A 21 -11.81 -1.13 -15.11
N GLU A 22 -12.00 0.13 -14.72
CA GLU A 22 -11.80 1.28 -15.61
C GLU A 22 -10.32 1.49 -15.93
N LYS A 23 -9.44 1.44 -14.93
CA LYS A 23 -7.97 1.43 -15.11
C LYS A 23 -7.54 0.32 -16.07
N ARG A 24 -8.10 -0.88 -15.94
CA ARG A 24 -7.85 -2.02 -16.85
C ARG A 24 -8.39 -1.79 -18.26
N ARG A 25 -9.55 -1.13 -18.40
CA ARG A 25 -10.11 -0.78 -19.70
C ARG A 25 -9.20 0.23 -20.40
N LYS A 26 -8.77 1.28 -19.71
CA LYS A 26 -7.78 2.25 -20.20
C LYS A 26 -6.47 1.58 -20.58
N ARG A 27 -5.92 0.72 -19.71
CA ARG A 27 -4.70 -0.04 -19.99
C ARG A 27 -4.81 -0.89 -21.26
N ARG A 28 -5.90 -1.62 -21.45
CA ARG A 28 -6.13 -2.44 -22.64
C ARG A 28 -6.22 -1.58 -23.91
N ARG A 29 -6.89 -0.44 -23.84
CA ARG A 29 -6.94 0.52 -24.96
C ARG A 29 -5.56 1.05 -25.32
N LEU A 30 -4.75 1.44 -24.33
CA LEU A 30 -3.40 1.94 -24.57
C LEU A 30 -2.50 0.89 -25.21
N ILE A 31 -2.56 -0.36 -24.75
CA ILE A 31 -1.80 -1.47 -25.37
C ILE A 31 -2.27 -1.71 -26.81
N GLN A 32 -3.59 -1.65 -27.05
CA GLN A 32 -4.15 -1.84 -28.38
C GLN A 32 -3.75 -0.70 -29.34
N GLU A 33 -3.72 0.54 -28.85
CA GLU A 33 -3.33 1.73 -29.60
C GLU A 33 -1.83 1.74 -29.90
N LEU A 34 -1.00 1.34 -28.93
CA LEU A 34 0.44 1.23 -29.10
C LEU A 34 0.82 0.11 -30.09
N GLY A 35 0.02 -0.96 -30.15
CA GLY A 35 0.28 -2.10 -31.04
C GLY A 35 1.61 -2.79 -30.73
N GLU A 36 2.48 -2.90 -31.73
CA GLU A 36 3.83 -3.45 -31.59
C GLU A 36 4.90 -2.37 -31.35
N GLN A 37 4.51 -1.08 -31.35
CA GLN A 37 5.44 0.02 -31.16
C GLN A 37 5.91 0.09 -29.70
N ARG A 38 7.08 0.69 -29.48
CA ARG A 38 7.58 0.99 -28.14
C ARG A 38 7.73 2.49 -27.99
N ILE A 39 7.31 3.00 -26.84
CA ILE A 39 7.53 4.39 -26.47
C ILE A 39 9.00 4.50 -26.02
N PRO A 40 9.75 5.56 -26.39
CA PRO A 40 11.10 5.75 -25.87
C PRO A 40 11.09 5.93 -24.35
N TYR A 41 12.18 5.57 -23.69
CA TYR A 41 12.45 5.97 -22.31
C TYR A 41 13.85 6.56 -22.22
N LEU A 42 14.06 7.44 -21.25
CA LEU A 42 15.36 8.06 -20.98
C LEU A 42 15.91 7.61 -19.63
N SER A 43 17.23 7.43 -19.60
CA SER A 43 18.09 7.20 -18.45
C SER A 43 19.04 8.39 -18.28
N PRO A 44 19.77 8.53 -17.15
CA PRO A 44 20.74 9.61 -16.96
C PRO A 44 21.82 9.70 -18.04
N ALA A 45 22.10 8.62 -18.77
CA ALA A 45 23.05 8.61 -19.88
C ALA A 45 22.49 9.26 -21.17
N ASP A 46 21.17 9.38 -21.29
CA ASP A 46 20.52 9.83 -22.52
C ASP A 46 20.44 11.38 -22.62
N PRO A 47 20.72 11.97 -23.80
CA PRO A 47 20.47 13.38 -24.04
C PRO A 47 19.00 13.76 -23.80
N GLY A 48 18.76 14.90 -23.15
CA GLY A 48 17.40 15.38 -22.85
C GLY A 48 16.78 14.75 -21.59
N PHE A 49 17.46 13.84 -20.90
CA PHE A 49 16.97 13.25 -19.65
C PHE A 49 16.61 14.29 -18.59
N GLN A 50 17.50 15.27 -18.36
CA GLN A 50 17.27 16.31 -17.36
C GLN A 50 16.09 17.23 -17.73
N GLU A 51 15.97 17.59 -19.02
CA GLU A 51 14.84 18.39 -19.52
C GLU A 51 13.51 17.66 -19.37
N LEU A 52 13.48 16.34 -19.67
CA LEU A 52 12.31 15.50 -19.44
C LEU A 52 11.96 15.42 -17.95
N TRP A 53 12.96 15.23 -17.09
CA TRP A 53 12.75 15.20 -15.64
C TRP A 53 12.12 16.50 -15.16
N ASP A 54 12.73 17.64 -15.49
CA ASP A 54 12.30 18.95 -15.00
C ASP A 54 10.93 19.37 -15.54
N SER A 55 10.58 18.97 -16.77
CA SER A 55 9.31 19.35 -17.40
C SER A 55 8.14 18.42 -17.02
N SER A 56 8.38 17.11 -17.00
CA SER A 56 7.31 16.10 -16.92
C SER A 56 7.32 15.32 -15.60
N TYR A 57 8.46 15.23 -14.91
CA TYR A 57 8.64 14.43 -13.70
C TYR A 57 9.13 15.26 -12.50
N ALA A 58 8.87 16.57 -12.44
CA ALA A 58 9.38 17.50 -11.41
C ALA A 58 9.00 17.13 -9.95
N GLY A 59 7.99 16.27 -9.77
CA GLY A 59 7.62 15.70 -8.48
C GLY A 59 8.59 14.62 -7.98
N LEU A 60 9.46 14.08 -8.84
CA LEU A 60 10.49 13.08 -8.52
C LEU A 60 11.74 13.79 -7.99
N ALA A 61 12.32 13.27 -6.91
CA ALA A 61 13.63 13.72 -6.42
C ALA A 61 14.50 12.52 -6.06
N LEU A 62 15.81 12.65 -6.26
CA LEU A 62 16.82 11.67 -5.85
C LEU A 62 17.74 12.28 -4.77
N ARG A 63 18.15 11.46 -3.82
CA ARG A 63 19.20 11.71 -2.83
C ARG A 63 20.14 10.52 -2.88
N GLN A 64 21.40 10.79 -3.12
CA GLN A 64 22.42 9.74 -3.07
C GLN A 64 22.62 9.26 -1.64
N SER A 65 23.17 8.07 -1.47
CA SER A 65 23.48 7.49 -0.16
C SER A 65 24.29 8.41 0.77
N SER A 66 25.16 9.26 0.20
CA SER A 66 25.96 10.25 0.92
C SER A 66 25.15 11.38 1.59
N ALA A 67 23.87 11.53 1.25
CA ALA A 67 22.99 12.50 1.88
C ALA A 67 22.41 12.03 3.22
N LEU A 68 22.56 10.74 3.55
CA LEU A 68 22.10 10.18 4.82
C LEU A 68 23.04 10.62 5.97
N PRO A 69 22.51 10.81 7.19
CA PRO A 69 23.34 11.02 8.38
C PRO A 69 24.36 9.91 8.60
N ASP A 70 25.50 10.27 9.19
CA ASP A 70 26.60 9.36 9.47
C ASP A 70 26.15 8.09 10.22
N GLY A 71 26.54 6.93 9.70
CA GLY A 71 26.21 5.63 10.27
C GLY A 71 24.76 5.16 10.04
N LEU A 72 23.85 6.01 9.54
CA LEU A 72 22.44 5.63 9.36
C LEU A 72 22.31 4.58 8.25
N HIS A 73 23.09 4.72 7.17
CA HIS A 73 23.07 3.78 6.05
C HIS A 73 23.38 2.34 6.52
N GLU A 74 24.44 2.15 7.30
CA GLU A 74 24.87 0.84 7.82
C GLU A 74 23.86 0.27 8.81
N ARG A 75 23.29 1.11 9.69
CA ARG A 75 22.24 0.69 10.63
C ARG A 75 20.99 0.21 9.89
N VAL A 76 20.55 0.91 8.86
CA VAL A 76 19.39 0.51 8.04
C VAL A 76 19.68 -0.79 7.27
N GLN A 77 20.87 -0.96 6.68
CA GLN A 77 21.25 -2.22 6.04
C GLN A 77 21.19 -3.40 7.01
N SER A 78 21.81 -3.24 8.19
CA SER A 78 21.79 -4.25 9.25
C SER A 78 20.35 -4.57 9.70
N ALA A 79 19.49 -3.56 9.81
CA ALA A 79 18.08 -3.73 10.14
C ALA A 79 17.32 -4.57 9.09
N LEU A 80 17.52 -4.28 7.81
CA LEU A 80 16.88 -5.00 6.70
C LEU A 80 17.32 -6.47 6.64
N ILE A 81 18.62 -6.73 6.84
CA ILE A 81 19.17 -8.09 6.93
C ILE A 81 18.62 -8.81 8.17
N THR A 82 18.49 -8.12 9.30
CA THR A 82 17.93 -8.68 10.54
C THR A 82 16.47 -9.09 10.33
N LEU A 83 15.65 -8.25 9.70
CA LEU A 83 14.26 -8.57 9.34
C LEU A 83 14.18 -9.82 8.45
N GLN A 84 15.07 -9.95 7.46
CA GLN A 84 15.15 -11.13 6.62
C GLN A 84 15.51 -12.38 7.43
N ARG A 85 16.59 -12.32 8.22
CA ARG A 85 17.09 -13.43 9.04
C ARG A 85 16.06 -13.93 10.05
N ARG A 86 15.25 -13.02 10.60
CA ARG A 86 14.16 -13.33 11.55
C ARG A 86 12.89 -13.86 10.86
N GLY A 87 12.86 -13.90 9.52
CA GLY A 87 11.71 -14.38 8.75
C GLY A 87 10.53 -13.40 8.76
N CYS A 88 10.77 -12.10 8.96
CA CYS A 88 9.72 -11.08 8.97
C CYS A 88 9.20 -10.76 7.56
N LEU A 89 9.99 -11.04 6.53
CA LEU A 89 9.69 -10.71 5.14
C LEU A 89 9.02 -11.89 4.45
N LEU A 90 7.74 -11.76 4.14
CA LEU A 90 6.91 -12.86 3.65
C LEU A 90 6.19 -12.48 2.36
N ARG A 91 6.00 -13.46 1.48
CA ARG A 91 5.20 -13.23 0.27
C ARG A 91 3.73 -13.19 0.66
N ASP A 92 3.01 -12.20 0.17
CA ASP A 92 1.60 -12.04 0.50
C ASP A 92 0.75 -12.86 -0.46
N LEU A 93 -0.21 -13.61 0.09
CA LEU A 93 -1.25 -14.29 -0.67
C LEU A 93 -2.38 -13.29 -0.96
N VAL A 94 -2.24 -12.56 -2.06
CA VAL A 94 -3.16 -11.49 -2.45
C VAL A 94 -4.20 -11.99 -3.45
N ARG A 95 -5.29 -11.23 -3.60
CA ARG A 95 -6.33 -11.54 -4.59
C ARG A 95 -6.25 -10.61 -5.79
N VAL A 96 -6.03 -11.20 -6.97
CA VAL A 96 -5.95 -10.46 -8.24
C VAL A 96 -6.85 -11.15 -9.27
N ARG A 97 -7.91 -10.46 -9.73
CA ARG A 97 -8.90 -11.01 -10.67
C ARG A 97 -9.59 -12.27 -10.14
N ASP A 98 -10.01 -12.24 -8.89
CA ASP A 98 -10.68 -13.36 -8.21
C ASP A 98 -9.83 -14.64 -8.13
N ARG A 99 -8.51 -14.49 -8.28
CA ARG A 99 -7.53 -15.56 -8.13
C ARG A 99 -6.54 -15.18 -7.06
N ASP A 100 -6.28 -16.13 -6.18
CA ASP A 100 -5.24 -15.97 -5.18
C ASP A 100 -3.88 -16.15 -5.87
N VAL A 101 -2.94 -15.26 -5.57
CA VAL A 101 -1.59 -15.25 -6.15
C VAL A 101 -0.59 -14.79 -5.10
N PHE A 102 0.60 -15.37 -5.11
CA PHE A 102 1.70 -14.86 -4.30
C PHE A 102 2.35 -13.66 -4.98
N THR A 103 2.63 -12.63 -4.19
CA THR A 103 3.46 -11.51 -4.64
C THR A 103 4.85 -11.98 -5.04
N ALA A 104 5.47 -11.36 -6.03
CA ALA A 104 6.86 -11.65 -6.41
C ALA A 104 7.85 -11.21 -5.31
N VAL A 105 7.47 -10.19 -4.56
CA VAL A 105 8.26 -9.52 -3.53
C VAL A 105 7.79 -9.98 -2.16
N SER A 106 8.73 -10.26 -1.26
CA SER A 106 8.47 -10.49 0.16
C SER A 106 8.38 -9.17 0.92
N ARG A 107 7.44 -9.05 1.86
CA ARG A 107 7.15 -7.79 2.53
C ARG A 107 7.05 -7.90 4.05
N ALA A 108 7.32 -6.78 4.70
CA ALA A 108 7.00 -6.51 6.09
C ALA A 108 6.47 -5.08 6.21
N LEU A 109 5.48 -4.85 7.07
CA LEU A 109 4.98 -3.51 7.37
C LEU A 109 5.58 -3.08 8.72
N VAL A 110 6.29 -1.97 8.76
CA VAL A 110 6.85 -1.38 9.99
C VAL A 110 6.28 0.03 10.16
N GLY A 111 5.96 0.46 11.37
CA GLY A 111 5.43 1.81 11.55
C GLY A 111 4.83 2.08 12.90
N GLN A 112 3.90 3.03 12.95
CA GLN A 112 3.21 3.39 14.18
C GLN A 112 2.48 2.19 14.81
N PRO A 113 2.51 2.03 16.15
CA PRO A 113 1.76 0.98 16.83
C PRO A 113 0.26 1.08 16.50
N GLY A 114 -0.36 -0.05 16.17
CA GLY A 114 -1.80 -0.11 15.90
C GLY A 114 -2.22 0.35 14.50
N TYR A 115 -1.28 0.68 13.61
CA TYR A 115 -1.59 1.07 12.23
C TYR A 115 -1.63 -0.16 11.32
N THR A 116 -2.39 -0.02 10.23
CA THR A 116 -2.48 -1.04 9.18
C THR A 116 -2.35 -0.39 7.81
N TYR A 117 -2.01 -1.19 6.80
CA TYR A 117 -1.97 -0.76 5.41
C TYR A 117 -2.70 -1.77 4.54
N ARG A 118 -3.67 -1.34 3.75
CA ARG A 118 -4.38 -2.22 2.83
C ARG A 118 -3.88 -2.01 1.40
N TYR A 119 -3.71 -3.11 0.70
CA TYR A 119 -3.45 -3.14 -0.74
C TYR A 119 -3.91 -4.48 -1.29
N LEU A 120 -4.43 -4.52 -2.52
CA LEU A 120 -4.86 -5.77 -3.18
C LEU A 120 -5.72 -6.68 -2.27
N ASP A 121 -6.68 -6.08 -1.57
CA ASP A 121 -7.60 -6.75 -0.64
C ASP A 121 -6.94 -7.45 0.57
N THR A 122 -5.71 -7.08 0.88
CA THR A 122 -4.93 -7.62 2.01
C THR A 122 -4.55 -6.49 2.95
N ARG A 123 -4.93 -6.61 4.23
CA ARG A 123 -4.56 -5.66 5.28
C ARG A 123 -3.29 -6.14 5.99
N LEU A 124 -2.18 -5.45 5.80
CA LEU A 124 -0.95 -5.66 6.54
C LEU A 124 -1.01 -4.94 7.89
N PHE A 125 -0.45 -5.57 8.92
CA PHE A 125 -0.39 -5.06 10.30
C PHE A 125 1.02 -4.61 10.65
N THR A 126 1.18 -3.45 11.28
CA THR A 126 2.51 -2.91 11.57
C THR A 126 3.24 -3.76 12.60
N ILE A 127 4.51 -4.07 12.34
CA ILE A 127 5.50 -4.25 13.37
C ILE A 127 5.78 -2.85 13.94
N PRO A 128 5.46 -2.60 15.22
CA PRO A 128 5.69 -1.27 15.78
C PRO A 128 7.16 -0.91 15.71
N TRP A 129 7.46 0.28 15.22
CA TRP A 129 8.79 0.84 15.38
C TRP A 129 9.03 1.32 16.82
N HIS A 130 10.29 1.54 17.19
CA HIS A 130 10.66 1.96 18.55
C HIS A 130 11.35 3.31 18.51
N CYS A 131 10.88 4.27 19.32
CA CYS A 131 11.46 5.59 19.47
C CYS A 131 12.26 5.69 20.78
N GLU A 132 13.08 6.75 20.92
CA GLU A 132 13.82 7.00 22.15
C GLU A 132 12.88 7.47 23.28
N GLY A 133 13.02 6.87 24.47
CA GLY A 133 12.25 7.21 25.66
C GLY A 133 11.02 6.34 25.92
N GLU A 134 10.58 5.54 24.95
CA GLU A 134 9.64 4.45 25.20
C GLU A 134 10.45 3.20 25.57
N GLU A 135 10.49 2.86 26.87
CA GLU A 135 10.79 1.48 27.26
C GLU A 135 9.74 0.61 26.55
N GLY A 136 10.13 -0.04 25.44
CA GLY A 136 9.21 -0.57 24.43
C GLY A 136 7.97 -1.20 25.05
N GLN A 137 6.79 -0.75 24.61
CA GLN A 137 5.48 -1.02 25.23
C GLN A 137 5.43 -2.38 25.90
N LYS A 138 5.60 -2.33 27.22
CA LYS A 138 5.71 -3.48 28.12
C LYS A 138 4.33 -4.11 28.28
N ASP A 139 4.26 -5.43 28.17
CA ASP A 139 3.07 -6.16 28.62
C ASP A 139 2.85 -5.95 30.14
N GLU A 140 1.66 -6.29 30.66
CA GLU A 140 1.36 -6.35 32.12
C GLU A 140 2.36 -7.21 32.94
N LYS A 141 3.24 -7.96 32.26
CA LYS A 141 4.35 -8.76 32.83
C LYS A 141 5.74 -8.18 32.53
N GLU A 142 5.85 -6.91 32.15
CA GLU A 142 7.10 -6.20 31.78
C GLU A 142 7.88 -6.76 30.57
N LYS A 143 7.34 -7.75 29.84
CA LYS A 143 8.01 -8.36 28.70
C LYS A 143 7.91 -7.46 27.46
N PRO A 144 9.01 -7.22 26.72
CA PRO A 144 8.96 -6.49 25.45
C PRO A 144 8.19 -7.30 24.39
N CYS A 145 7.54 -6.60 23.45
CA CYS A 145 6.78 -7.24 22.37
C CYS A 145 7.63 -8.01 21.36
N CYS A 146 8.95 -7.77 21.31
CA CYS A 146 9.91 -8.43 20.44
C CYS A 146 11.29 -8.53 21.10
N ASP A 147 12.21 -9.27 20.46
CA ASP A 147 13.60 -9.38 20.90
C ASP A 147 14.41 -8.09 20.64
N SER A 148 15.60 -8.00 21.22
CA SER A 148 16.46 -6.81 21.12
C SER A 148 16.89 -6.51 19.69
N ASP A 149 17.22 -7.53 18.90
CA ASP A 149 17.73 -7.33 17.54
C ASP A 149 16.62 -6.76 16.64
N LEU A 150 15.40 -7.31 16.74
CA LEU A 150 14.26 -6.79 16.00
C LEU A 150 13.91 -5.38 16.45
N ARG A 151 13.95 -5.11 17.76
CA ARG A 151 13.72 -3.79 18.31
C ARG A 151 14.69 -2.75 17.75
N ASP A 152 15.98 -3.08 17.71
CA ASP A 152 17.04 -2.21 17.18
C ASP A 152 16.89 -2.01 15.67
N ALA A 153 16.51 -3.06 14.92
CA ALA A 153 16.19 -2.95 13.50
C ALA A 153 15.01 -2.01 13.24
N CYS A 154 13.93 -2.15 14.01
CA CYS A 154 12.76 -1.29 13.97
C CYS A 154 13.09 0.17 14.38
N LYS A 155 14.02 0.37 15.32
CA LYS A 155 14.54 1.71 15.68
C LYS A 155 15.30 2.35 14.51
N ALA A 156 16.18 1.62 13.82
CA ALA A 156 16.91 2.15 12.67
C ALA A 156 15.96 2.58 11.52
N LEU A 157 14.88 1.84 11.30
CA LEU A 157 13.84 2.21 10.33
C LEU A 157 13.05 3.45 10.76
N TRP A 158 12.84 3.66 12.06
CA TRP A 158 12.28 4.90 12.59
C TRP A 158 13.24 6.08 12.42
N GLU A 159 14.53 5.91 12.64
CA GLU A 159 15.54 6.96 12.39
C GLU A 159 15.56 7.37 10.92
N LEU A 160 15.49 6.40 10.00
CA LEU A 160 15.32 6.65 8.56
C LEU A 160 14.03 7.44 8.28
N ASN A 161 12.93 7.10 8.95
CA ASN A 161 11.69 7.84 8.86
C ASN A 161 11.84 9.30 9.32
N GLN A 162 12.57 9.55 10.40
CA GLN A 162 12.83 10.91 10.91
C GLN A 162 13.66 11.72 9.91
N PHE A 163 14.66 11.11 9.28
CA PHE A 163 15.42 11.72 8.20
C PHE A 163 14.49 12.13 7.05
N PHE A 164 13.66 11.21 6.55
CA PHE A 164 12.73 11.52 5.45
C PHE A 164 11.71 12.61 5.80
N CYS A 165 11.15 12.58 7.01
CA CYS A 165 10.25 13.64 7.47
C CYS A 165 10.96 15.01 7.47
N SER A 166 12.23 15.04 7.87
CA SER A 166 13.02 16.28 7.92
C SER A 166 13.43 16.78 6.53
N ASP A 167 13.90 15.89 5.64
CA ASP A 167 14.30 16.25 4.29
C ASP A 167 13.11 16.78 3.47
N VAL A 168 11.94 16.14 3.56
CA VAL A 168 10.73 16.63 2.88
C VAL A 168 10.33 18.03 3.38
N LYS A 169 10.37 18.27 4.69
CA LYS A 169 10.09 19.61 5.25
C LYS A 169 11.05 20.68 4.73
N GLN A 170 12.34 20.34 4.62
CA GLN A 170 13.33 21.26 4.06
C GLN A 170 13.05 21.54 2.58
N GLN A 171 12.68 20.52 1.80
CA GLN A 171 12.30 20.68 0.40
C GLN A 171 11.05 21.55 0.20
N THR A 172 10.01 21.35 1.01
CA THR A 172 8.79 22.17 0.95
C THR A 172 9.06 23.62 1.30
N ASN A 173 9.89 23.86 2.33
CA ASN A 173 10.26 25.22 2.73
C ASN A 173 11.08 25.92 1.64
N ALA A 174 12.06 25.22 1.03
CA ALA A 174 12.85 25.77 -0.06
C ALA A 174 12.01 26.09 -1.30
N ARG A 175 11.02 25.26 -1.65
CA ARG A 175 10.07 25.52 -2.75
C ARG A 175 9.13 26.70 -2.43
N GLY A 176 8.67 26.82 -1.19
CA GLY A 176 7.86 27.95 -0.73
C GLY A 176 8.58 29.30 -0.84
N VAL A 177 9.85 29.35 -0.41
CA VAL A 177 10.69 30.56 -0.51
C VAL A 177 11.01 30.94 -1.96
N LYS A 178 11.17 29.96 -2.86
CA LYS A 178 11.36 30.23 -4.30
C LYS A 178 10.11 30.86 -4.93
N ARG A 179 8.91 30.35 -4.60
CA ARG A 179 7.63 30.95 -5.06
C ARG A 179 7.43 32.37 -4.54
N SER A 180 7.72 32.62 -3.26
CA SER A 180 7.58 33.99 -2.72
C SER A 180 8.57 34.97 -3.36
N ARG A 181 9.79 34.55 -3.74
CA ARG A 181 10.75 35.41 -4.44
C ARG A 181 10.34 35.68 -5.89
N SER A 182 9.85 34.69 -6.63
CA SER A 182 9.34 34.92 -7.99
C SER A 182 8.12 35.84 -8.03
N ASP A 183 7.27 35.81 -6.99
CA ASP A 183 6.11 36.69 -6.89
C ASP A 183 6.49 38.13 -6.48
N THR A 184 7.69 38.34 -5.92
CA THR A 184 8.20 39.67 -5.53
C THR A 184 9.09 40.30 -6.61
N GLU A 185 9.71 39.49 -7.48
CA GLU A 185 10.60 39.96 -8.57
C GLU A 185 9.86 40.35 -9.87
N ASN A 186 8.52 40.21 -9.90
CA ASN A 186 7.68 40.62 -11.04
C ASN A 186 6.87 41.90 -10.82
N SER A 187 7.23 42.73 -9.84
CA SER A 187 6.65 44.06 -9.64
C SER A 187 7.71 45.15 -9.73
N GLU A 188 8.17 45.50 -10.93
CA GLU A 188 8.78 46.80 -11.20
C GLU A 188 8.59 47.19 -12.68
N ASP A 189 8.27 48.47 -12.88
CA ASP A 189 7.53 49.08 -13.98
C ASP A 189 8.15 49.01 -15.39
N THR A 190 7.29 48.88 -16.42
CA THR A 190 7.49 49.53 -17.73
C THR A 190 6.13 49.92 -18.34
N PRO A 191 5.89 51.20 -18.70
CA PRO A 191 4.62 51.62 -19.30
C PRO A 191 4.70 51.58 -20.84
N GLY A 192 3.72 50.96 -21.51
CA GLY A 192 3.61 51.02 -22.97
C GLY A 192 2.58 50.07 -23.58
N GLU A 193 1.36 50.58 -23.75
CA GLU A 193 0.38 50.33 -24.83
C GLU A 193 0.02 48.90 -25.26
N GLY A 194 -1.28 48.56 -25.07
CA GLY A 194 -2.07 47.92 -26.12
C GLY A 194 -2.67 46.54 -25.83
N MET A 195 -4.00 46.54 -25.66
CA MET A 195 -4.98 45.51 -26.04
C MET A 195 -5.57 44.54 -24.99
N CYS A 196 -6.91 44.68 -24.92
CA CYS A 196 -8.03 43.74 -24.70
C CYS A 196 -8.14 42.91 -23.41
N GLU A 197 -8.78 43.54 -22.41
CA GLU A 197 -9.60 42.88 -21.39
C GLU A 197 -10.87 42.28 -22.02
N GLU A 198 -10.81 41.05 -22.55
CA GLU A 198 -12.05 40.28 -22.81
C GLU A 198 -11.95 38.76 -22.60
N SER A 199 -10.76 38.21 -22.39
CA SER A 199 -10.57 36.73 -22.37
C SER A 199 -10.70 36.05 -20.99
N VAL A 200 -10.98 36.80 -19.92
CA VAL A 200 -11.04 36.27 -18.54
C VAL A 200 -12.49 36.05 -18.07
N LYS A 201 -13.47 36.75 -18.66
CA LYS A 201 -14.88 36.61 -18.27
C LYS A 201 -15.54 35.35 -18.84
N ASP A 202 -15.12 34.89 -20.03
CA ASP A 202 -15.72 33.70 -20.65
C ASP A 202 -15.31 32.39 -19.95
N ARG A 203 -14.09 32.29 -19.42
CA ARG A 203 -13.64 31.11 -18.66
C ARG A 203 -14.32 30.96 -17.29
N LEU A 204 -14.72 32.07 -16.67
CA LEU A 204 -15.43 32.06 -15.37
C LEU A 204 -16.94 31.76 -15.51
N LEU A 205 -17.51 31.92 -16.71
CA LEU A 205 -18.90 31.59 -16.99
C LEU A 205 -19.08 30.11 -17.36
N GLU A 206 -18.11 29.49 -18.05
CA GLU A 206 -18.11 28.04 -18.32
C GLU A 206 -17.96 27.21 -17.03
N GLU A 207 -17.12 27.65 -16.08
CA GLU A 207 -16.99 26.98 -14.77
C GLU A 207 -18.22 27.12 -13.87
N LYS A 208 -19.03 28.17 -14.05
CA LYS A 208 -20.30 28.36 -13.32
C LYS A 208 -21.43 27.50 -13.91
N GLN A 209 -21.52 27.40 -15.23
CA GLN A 209 -22.56 26.58 -15.89
C GLN A 209 -22.32 25.07 -15.72
N GLU A 210 -21.06 24.61 -15.60
CA GLU A 210 -20.77 23.20 -15.25
C GLU A 210 -21.05 22.86 -13.78
N LYS A 211 -21.03 23.85 -12.88
CA LYS A 211 -21.42 23.67 -11.47
C LYS A 211 -22.95 23.60 -11.31
N GLU A 212 -23.68 24.50 -11.97
CA GLU A 212 -25.16 24.51 -11.89
C GLU A 212 -25.79 23.26 -12.54
N LYS A 213 -25.23 22.75 -13.65
CA LYS A 213 -25.69 21.48 -14.26
C LYS A 213 -25.44 20.24 -13.40
N LYS A 214 -24.44 20.26 -12.50
CA LYS A 214 -24.19 19.15 -11.56
C LYS A 214 -25.06 19.22 -10.32
N GLU A 215 -25.57 20.39 -9.97
CA GLU A 215 -26.47 20.58 -8.83
C GLU A 215 -27.94 20.29 -9.22
N GLU A 216 -28.37 20.57 -10.45
CA GLU A 216 -29.73 20.23 -10.92
C GLU A 216 -29.97 18.73 -11.14
N GLU A 217 -28.95 17.91 -11.43
CA GLU A 217 -29.12 16.45 -11.57
C GLU A 217 -29.24 15.70 -10.22
N GLU A 218 -29.01 16.37 -9.08
CA GLU A 218 -29.16 15.76 -7.74
C GLU A 218 -30.49 16.16 -7.02
N GLU A 219 -31.32 17.03 -7.60
CA GLU A 219 -32.56 17.54 -6.97
C GLU A 219 -33.89 16.94 -7.47
N ASP A 220 -33.90 15.84 -8.22
CA ASP A 220 -35.16 15.12 -8.52
C ASP A 220 -35.29 13.76 -7.79
N SER A 221 -35.66 13.83 -6.51
CA SER A 221 -36.66 12.93 -5.92
C SER A 221 -37.04 13.40 -4.51
N GLY A 222 -37.99 14.34 -4.46
CA GLY A 222 -38.54 14.86 -3.21
C GLY A 222 -39.22 13.78 -2.35
N GLN A 223 -38.89 13.77 -1.05
CA GLN A 223 -39.86 13.99 0.04
C GLN A 223 -39.12 14.05 1.38
N GLY A 224 -39.40 15.12 2.13
CA GLY A 224 -38.61 15.59 3.25
C GLY A 224 -38.86 14.89 4.58
N CYS A 225 -37.86 15.00 5.45
CA CYS A 225 -37.94 15.10 6.90
C CYS A 225 -36.59 15.62 7.43
N SER A 226 -36.67 16.44 8.46
CA SER A 226 -35.68 17.41 8.95
C SER A 226 -34.44 16.82 9.64
N HIS A 227 -33.27 17.47 9.43
CA HIS A 227 -32.01 17.56 10.23
C HIS A 227 -31.43 16.27 10.86
N SER A 228 -30.14 15.92 10.75
CA SER A 228 -28.90 16.72 10.84
C SER A 228 -27.75 16.08 10.04
N SER A 229 -27.09 16.87 9.19
CA SER A 229 -25.90 16.46 8.43
C SER A 229 -24.63 16.57 9.29
N PRO A 230 -23.65 15.65 9.17
CA PRO A 230 -22.33 15.84 9.76
C PRO A 230 -21.57 16.96 9.03
N PRO A 231 -20.67 17.70 9.70
CA PRO A 231 -20.04 18.88 9.13
C PRO A 231 -19.17 18.51 7.92
N SER A 232 -19.41 19.21 6.81
CA SER A 232 -18.52 19.27 5.66
C SER A 232 -17.23 19.99 6.06
N SER A 233 -16.23 19.26 6.53
CA SER A 233 -14.89 19.81 6.69
C SER A 233 -14.16 19.71 5.35
N THR A 234 -14.35 20.70 4.48
CA THR A 234 -13.23 21.16 3.65
C THR A 234 -12.09 21.54 4.61
N PRO A 235 -10.90 20.94 4.50
CA PRO A 235 -9.80 21.36 5.36
C PRO A 235 -9.48 22.84 5.06
N PRO A 236 -9.22 23.66 6.09
CA PRO A 236 -8.76 25.02 5.87
C PRO A 236 -7.45 25.02 5.07
N PRO A 237 -7.13 26.08 4.29
CA PRO A 237 -5.94 26.13 3.43
C PRO A 237 -4.59 26.15 4.15
N ASP A 238 -4.52 25.81 5.44
CA ASP A 238 -3.34 26.06 6.28
C ASP A 238 -2.98 24.86 7.19
N VAL A 239 -3.08 23.64 6.65
CA VAL A 239 -2.39 22.48 7.22
C VAL A 239 -1.06 22.32 6.49
N ALA A 240 -0.13 23.26 6.71
CA ALA A 240 1.30 23.00 6.61
C ALA A 240 1.75 22.08 7.77
N GLY A 241 1.00 21.00 7.98
CA GLY A 241 1.26 19.97 8.97
C GLY A 241 2.48 19.20 8.52
N LEU A 242 3.53 19.29 9.34
CA LEU A 242 4.75 18.50 9.29
C LEU A 242 4.50 17.14 8.61
N VAL A 243 5.05 16.92 7.42
CA VAL A 243 4.99 15.60 6.77
C VAL A 243 5.50 14.57 7.76
N GLN A 244 4.61 13.67 8.15
CA GLN A 244 4.89 12.62 9.12
C GLN A 244 4.47 11.30 8.51
N PHE A 245 5.42 10.66 7.83
CA PHE A 245 5.30 9.28 7.44
C PHE A 245 4.97 8.43 8.67
N ASN A 246 3.93 7.61 8.57
CA ASN A 246 3.37 6.85 9.69
C ASN A 246 3.63 5.34 9.56
N ILE A 247 3.96 4.86 8.36
CA ILE A 247 4.41 3.49 8.10
C ILE A 247 5.50 3.45 7.03
N THR A 248 6.21 2.34 6.95
CA THR A 248 7.03 1.93 5.82
C THR A 248 6.74 0.49 5.43
N ILE A 249 6.66 0.24 4.13
CA ILE A 249 6.60 -1.12 3.57
C ILE A 249 8.01 -1.52 3.19
N ILE A 250 8.53 -2.52 3.88
CA ILE A 250 9.79 -3.15 3.52
C ILE A 250 9.53 -4.15 2.41
N ASN A 251 10.32 -4.10 1.36
CA ASN A 251 10.26 -5.00 0.21
C ASN A 251 11.60 -5.73 0.09
N TYR A 252 11.58 -7.02 -0.21
CA TYR A 252 12.76 -7.82 -0.53
C TYR A 252 12.48 -8.73 -1.72
N MET A 253 13.44 -8.81 -2.64
CA MET A 253 13.41 -9.78 -3.74
C MET A 253 14.82 -10.18 -4.12
N ASP A 254 15.02 -11.48 -4.31
CA ASP A 254 16.19 -12.04 -4.97
C ASP A 254 15.82 -12.45 -6.40
N PRO A 255 16.30 -11.73 -7.44
CA PRO A 255 16.05 -12.09 -8.83
C PRO A 255 16.48 -13.51 -9.20
N SER A 256 17.53 -14.04 -8.56
CA SER A 256 18.05 -15.38 -8.85
C SER A 256 17.12 -16.50 -8.37
N ALA A 257 16.36 -16.25 -7.30
CA ALA A 257 15.34 -17.14 -6.78
C ALA A 257 14.00 -17.04 -7.54
N MET A 258 13.89 -16.14 -8.52
CA MET A 258 12.66 -15.85 -9.24
C MET A 258 12.72 -16.33 -10.69
N THR A 259 11.94 -17.37 -10.99
CA THR A 259 11.96 -18.02 -12.32
C THR A 259 11.19 -17.25 -13.41
N GLN A 260 10.24 -16.38 -13.03
CA GLN A 260 9.35 -15.69 -13.98
C GLN A 260 9.03 -14.26 -13.54
N LEU A 261 9.87 -13.30 -13.95
CA LEU A 261 9.54 -11.88 -13.92
C LEU A 261 8.94 -11.45 -15.26
N LYS A 262 7.96 -10.55 -15.21
CA LYS A 262 7.30 -10.04 -16.42
C LYS A 262 8.14 -8.94 -17.04
N GLU A 263 8.23 -8.94 -18.37
CA GLU A 263 8.80 -7.82 -19.11
C GLU A 263 7.90 -6.58 -19.02
N GLU A 264 8.54 -5.41 -18.96
CA GLU A 264 7.87 -4.12 -19.02
C GLU A 264 7.20 -3.95 -20.40
N PRO A 265 5.88 -3.64 -20.44
CA PRO A 265 5.09 -3.81 -21.66
C PRO A 265 5.10 -2.64 -22.66
N TYR A 266 5.59 -1.44 -22.32
CA TYR A 266 5.40 -0.24 -23.16
C TYR A 266 6.69 0.33 -23.72
N TYR A 267 7.74 0.36 -22.91
CA TYR A 267 8.99 1.06 -23.15
C TYR A 267 10.15 0.10 -23.44
N GLY A 268 10.02 -1.17 -23.04
CA GLY A 268 11.10 -2.15 -23.15
C GLY A 268 12.19 -1.94 -22.09
N MET A 269 11.82 -1.45 -20.91
CA MET A 269 12.74 -1.18 -19.79
C MET A 269 13.35 -2.46 -19.16
N GLY A 270 12.80 -3.63 -19.46
CA GLY A 270 13.25 -4.93 -18.98
C GLY A 270 12.31 -5.56 -17.94
N LYS A 271 12.82 -6.52 -17.17
CA LYS A 271 12.04 -7.29 -16.19
C LYS A 271 11.58 -6.43 -15.02
N MET A 272 10.32 -6.55 -14.63
CA MET A 272 9.73 -5.85 -13.49
C MET A 272 9.63 -6.76 -12.26
N ALA A 273 10.20 -6.30 -11.15
CA ALA A 273 9.92 -6.85 -9.82
C ALA A 273 8.52 -6.46 -9.33
N VAL A 274 8.11 -5.22 -9.62
CA VAL A 274 6.77 -4.69 -9.37
C VAL A 274 6.29 -3.98 -10.63
N GLY A 275 5.13 -4.37 -11.14
CA GLY A 275 4.56 -3.78 -12.35
C GLY A 275 4.07 -2.34 -12.14
N TRP A 276 3.70 -1.68 -13.25
CA TRP A 276 3.11 -0.34 -13.23
C TRP A 276 1.90 -0.23 -12.31
N HIS A 277 1.97 0.67 -11.33
CA HIS A 277 0.91 0.92 -10.35
C HIS A 277 0.92 2.36 -9.83
N HIS A 278 -0.14 2.71 -9.12
CA HIS A 278 -0.18 3.84 -8.20
C HIS A 278 -0.13 3.26 -6.78
N ASP A 279 0.48 3.98 -5.85
CA ASP A 279 0.36 3.63 -4.44
C ASP A 279 -1.07 3.89 -3.95
N GLU A 280 -1.66 2.89 -3.30
CA GLU A 280 -3.03 2.91 -2.76
C GLU A 280 -3.04 3.35 -1.29
N ASP A 281 -4.22 3.75 -0.80
CA ASP A 281 -4.51 4.11 0.61
C ASP A 281 -3.60 5.18 1.22
N LEU A 282 -3.15 6.12 0.39
CA LEU A 282 -2.36 7.29 0.81
C LEU A 282 -3.25 8.50 1.05
N VAL A 283 -2.85 9.35 2.00
CA VAL A 283 -3.42 10.69 2.15
C VAL A 283 -3.22 11.46 0.83
N PRO A 284 -4.24 12.14 0.27
CA PRO A 284 -4.11 12.87 -0.98
C PRO A 284 -2.94 13.87 -0.95
N LEU A 285 -2.15 13.89 -2.03
CA LEU A 285 -0.97 14.76 -2.18
C LEU A 285 0.17 14.51 -1.16
N SER A 286 0.06 13.44 -0.36
CA SER A 286 1.14 13.07 0.54
C SER A 286 2.34 12.53 -0.24
N PRO A 287 3.57 12.80 0.24
CA PRO A 287 4.76 12.29 -0.40
C PRO A 287 4.94 10.79 -0.11
N VAL A 288 5.77 10.16 -0.92
CA VAL A 288 6.33 8.82 -0.68
C VAL A 288 7.85 8.96 -0.72
N ALA A 289 8.54 8.38 0.25
CA ALA A 289 10.00 8.36 0.32
C ALA A 289 10.51 6.92 0.34
N VAL A 290 11.52 6.61 -0.46
CA VAL A 290 11.99 5.23 -0.64
C VAL A 290 13.49 5.18 -0.48
N TYR A 291 13.96 4.40 0.50
CA TYR A 291 15.36 3.97 0.59
C TYR A 291 15.54 2.67 -0.20
N SER A 292 16.59 2.61 -1.01
CA SER A 292 16.93 1.47 -1.86
C SER A 292 18.24 0.83 -1.42
N TYR A 293 18.26 -0.48 -1.19
CA TYR A 293 19.48 -1.22 -0.85
C TYR A 293 19.66 -2.44 -1.73
N SER A 294 20.56 -2.35 -2.71
CA SER A 294 21.00 -3.48 -3.52
C SER A 294 22.07 -4.25 -2.74
N CYS A 295 21.84 -5.55 -2.49
CA CYS A 295 22.79 -6.40 -1.80
C CYS A 295 24.06 -6.57 -2.65
N PRO A 296 25.24 -6.64 -2.01
CA PRO A 296 26.47 -7.04 -2.68
C PRO A 296 26.28 -8.41 -3.35
N ALA A 297 26.84 -8.61 -4.53
CA ALA A 297 26.90 -9.93 -5.14
C ALA A 297 27.66 -10.88 -4.20
N GLU A 298 27.12 -12.07 -3.94
CA GLU A 298 27.89 -13.08 -3.22
C GLU A 298 29.15 -13.40 -4.04
N PRO A 299 30.34 -13.51 -3.40
CA PRO A 299 31.52 -13.98 -4.10
C PRO A 299 31.20 -15.39 -4.61
N LYS A 300 31.19 -15.55 -5.93
CA LYS A 300 31.10 -16.88 -6.54
C LYS A 300 32.21 -17.70 -5.92
N LYS A 301 31.87 -18.74 -5.16
CA LYS A 301 32.83 -19.77 -4.80
C LYS A 301 33.25 -20.39 -6.12
N GLU A 302 34.41 -19.99 -6.63
CA GLU A 302 35.09 -20.77 -7.64
C GLU A 302 35.32 -22.15 -7.00
N GLU A 303 34.50 -23.12 -7.38
CA GLU A 303 34.92 -24.51 -7.30
C GLU A 303 36.14 -24.61 -8.21
N VAL A 304 37.31 -24.44 -7.61
CA VAL A 304 38.58 -24.86 -8.20
C VAL A 304 38.47 -26.38 -8.31
N THR A 305 37.97 -26.87 -9.44
CA THR A 305 38.22 -28.24 -9.84
C THR A 305 39.72 -28.34 -10.08
N GLU A 306 40.42 -29.05 -9.19
CA GLU A 306 41.81 -29.46 -9.32
C GLU A 306 42.01 -30.35 -10.55
N LYS A 307 41.97 -29.76 -11.74
CA LYS A 307 42.47 -30.33 -12.99
C LYS A 307 42.82 -29.18 -13.92
N ASP A 308 43.98 -28.57 -13.68
CA ASP A 308 44.80 -27.88 -14.70
C ASP A 308 46.16 -27.44 -14.12
N MET A 309 46.75 -28.25 -13.23
CA MET A 309 48.20 -28.18 -12.95
C MET A 309 48.89 -29.34 -13.66
N GLU A 310 49.19 -29.17 -14.94
CA GLU A 310 50.35 -29.79 -15.62
C GLU A 310 50.41 -29.28 -17.06
N GLY A 311 51.31 -28.33 -17.36
CA GLY A 311 51.36 -27.77 -18.70
C GLY A 311 52.34 -26.64 -18.95
N GLN A 312 53.62 -26.87 -18.64
CA GLN A 312 54.79 -26.24 -19.30
C GLN A 312 55.07 -24.75 -19.08
N SER A 313 56.07 -24.57 -18.22
CA SER A 313 57.07 -23.50 -18.20
C SER A 313 57.75 -23.18 -19.55
N LYS A 314 58.01 -21.88 -19.77
CA LYS A 314 59.25 -21.21 -20.29
C LYS A 314 59.01 -20.25 -21.46
N GLU A 315 59.21 -18.95 -21.22
CA GLU A 315 60.11 -18.04 -21.98
C GLU A 315 60.13 -16.66 -21.27
N LYS A 316 61.18 -16.36 -20.51
CA LYS A 316 62.34 -15.50 -20.88
C LYS A 316 62.03 -14.02 -21.08
N VAL A 317 62.44 -13.25 -20.07
CA VAL A 317 62.74 -11.82 -20.06
C VAL A 317 63.56 -11.40 -21.29
N LYS A 318 63.15 -10.30 -21.92
CA LYS A 318 64.06 -9.43 -22.68
C LYS A 318 63.59 -7.98 -22.59
N GLU A 319 64.23 -7.25 -21.68
CA GLU A 319 64.32 -5.79 -21.75
C GLU A 319 64.94 -5.40 -23.09
N LYS A 320 64.35 -4.40 -23.74
CA LYS A 320 64.98 -3.66 -24.82
C LYS A 320 64.52 -2.22 -24.77
N GLU A 321 65.40 -1.39 -24.24
CA GLU A 321 65.44 0.05 -24.51
C GLU A 321 65.58 0.25 -26.02
N THR A 322 64.73 1.11 -26.58
CA THR A 322 65.04 1.88 -27.79
C THR A 322 64.26 3.20 -27.72
N GLU A 323 65.00 4.28 -27.52
CA GLU A 323 64.62 5.63 -27.93
C GLU A 323 64.34 5.63 -29.44
N THR A 324 63.23 6.24 -29.87
CA THR A 324 63.14 6.87 -31.18
C THR A 324 62.02 7.89 -31.18
N GLU A 325 62.39 9.15 -31.34
CA GLU A 325 61.51 10.24 -31.75
C GLU A 325 60.87 9.88 -33.10
N GLY A 326 59.58 10.20 -33.26
CA GLY A 326 58.85 9.97 -34.50
C GLY A 326 57.43 10.50 -34.41
N GLU A 327 57.12 11.43 -35.29
CA GLU A 327 55.91 12.24 -35.36
C GLU A 327 54.63 11.42 -35.60
N GLY A 328 53.50 12.02 -35.23
CA GLY A 328 52.22 11.34 -35.12
C GLY A 328 51.60 10.88 -36.44
N GLU A 329 50.71 9.89 -36.31
CA GLU A 329 49.68 9.58 -37.30
C GLU A 329 48.42 9.12 -36.56
N GLY A 330 47.28 9.65 -36.99
CA GLY A 330 46.05 9.76 -36.22
C GLY A 330 45.36 8.43 -35.91
N THR A 331 44.83 8.35 -34.70
CA THR A 331 43.75 7.44 -34.33
C THR A 331 42.63 7.61 -35.37
N SER A 332 42.32 6.55 -36.10
CA SER A 332 41.32 6.63 -37.15
C SER A 332 39.95 6.96 -36.54
N LYS A 333 39.15 7.78 -37.23
CA LYS A 333 37.79 8.14 -36.76
C LYS A 333 36.88 6.93 -36.55
N GLU A 334 37.21 5.79 -37.14
CA GLU A 334 36.48 4.52 -37.01
C GLU A 334 36.84 3.78 -35.72
N GLU A 335 38.12 3.72 -35.32
CA GLU A 335 38.54 3.11 -34.05
C GLU A 335 37.99 3.86 -32.83
N LEU A 336 38.02 5.19 -32.86
CA LEU A 336 37.40 6.02 -31.80
C LEU A 336 35.87 5.88 -31.72
N LYS A 337 35.23 5.52 -32.85
CA LYS A 337 33.79 5.29 -32.90
C LYS A 337 33.44 3.89 -32.39
N GLU A 338 34.21 2.87 -32.74
CA GLU A 338 34.04 1.51 -32.22
C GLU A 338 34.34 1.40 -30.72
N GLU A 339 35.36 2.09 -30.21
CA GLU A 339 35.63 2.18 -28.77
C GLU A 339 34.50 2.90 -28.02
N ARG A 340 33.97 3.99 -28.60
CA ARG A 340 32.85 4.73 -28.02
C ARG A 340 31.55 3.93 -28.04
N GLU A 341 31.25 3.24 -29.14
CA GLU A 341 30.11 2.33 -29.23
C GLU A 341 30.27 1.11 -28.31
N GLY A 342 31.50 0.65 -28.07
CA GLY A 342 31.83 -0.39 -27.10
C GLY A 342 31.57 0.07 -25.65
N LEU A 343 32.03 1.27 -25.30
CA LEU A 343 31.80 1.89 -23.99
C LEU A 343 30.30 2.16 -23.73
N GLU A 344 29.58 2.70 -24.71
CA GLU A 344 28.12 2.90 -24.62
C GLU A 344 27.37 1.57 -24.43
N LYS A 345 27.77 0.50 -25.15
CA LYS A 345 27.19 -0.84 -24.95
C LYS A 345 27.46 -1.40 -23.56
N VAL A 346 28.65 -1.17 -23.00
CA VAL A 346 29.02 -1.62 -21.64
C VAL A 346 28.26 -0.82 -20.57
N GLU A 347 28.09 0.49 -20.73
CA GLU A 347 27.29 1.32 -19.83
C GLU A 347 25.81 0.91 -19.85
N VAL A 348 25.22 0.73 -21.03
CA VAL A 348 23.82 0.27 -21.17
C VAL A 348 23.62 -1.12 -20.57
N GLN A 349 24.60 -2.02 -20.67
CA GLN A 349 24.55 -3.33 -20.01
C GLN A 349 24.66 -3.22 -18.48
N LYS A 350 25.56 -2.37 -17.99
CA LYS A 350 25.74 -2.12 -16.55
C LYS A 350 24.51 -1.47 -15.92
N GLU A 351 23.84 -0.56 -16.63
CA GLU A 351 22.56 0.00 -16.22
C GLU A 351 21.44 -1.04 -16.22
N LYS A 352 21.42 -1.96 -17.20
CA LYS A 352 20.42 -3.05 -17.21
C LYS A 352 20.61 -4.04 -16.07
N ALA A 353 21.85 -4.25 -15.63
CA ALA A 353 22.18 -5.07 -14.47
C ALA A 353 21.79 -4.43 -13.13
N CYS A 354 21.62 -3.10 -13.09
CA CYS A 354 21.25 -2.38 -11.87
C CYS A 354 19.73 -2.27 -11.67
N TRP A 355 19.33 -2.22 -10.40
CA TRP A 355 17.95 -1.94 -10.02
C TRP A 355 17.57 -0.52 -10.38
N ARG A 356 16.37 -0.35 -10.94
CA ARG A 356 15.86 0.95 -11.40
C ARG A 356 14.43 1.18 -10.93
N VAL A 357 14.06 2.44 -10.74
CA VAL A 357 12.65 2.84 -10.66
C VAL A 357 12.23 3.43 -12.01
N GLY A 358 11.15 2.88 -12.56
CA GLY A 358 10.55 3.38 -13.80
C GLY A 358 9.37 4.28 -13.49
N LEU A 359 9.24 5.41 -14.18
CA LEU A 359 8.10 6.33 -14.11
C LEU A 359 7.50 6.56 -15.49
N LYS A 360 6.19 6.72 -15.55
CA LYS A 360 5.45 7.15 -16.74
C LYS A 360 4.29 8.07 -16.36
N VAL A 361 3.94 9.00 -17.24
CA VAL A 361 2.67 9.73 -17.15
C VAL A 361 1.52 8.72 -17.26
N ALA A 362 0.56 8.78 -16.34
CA ALA A 362 -0.55 7.83 -16.31
C ALA A 362 -1.43 8.02 -17.55
N TRP A 363 -1.80 6.90 -18.17
CA TRP A 363 -2.65 6.88 -19.37
C TRP A 363 -2.11 7.57 -20.62
N ASP A 364 -0.83 7.88 -20.63
CA ASP A 364 -0.15 8.47 -21.78
C ASP A 364 0.76 7.45 -22.49
N ILE A 365 0.84 7.60 -23.82
CA ILE A 365 1.71 6.84 -24.73
C ILE A 365 2.69 7.71 -25.52
N HIS A 366 2.66 9.04 -25.33
CA HIS A 366 3.50 9.97 -26.09
C HIS A 366 4.71 10.45 -25.30
N THR A 367 4.55 10.72 -24.00
CA THR A 367 5.66 11.16 -23.17
C THR A 367 6.65 10.01 -22.95
N PRO A 368 7.95 10.22 -23.22
CA PRO A 368 8.95 9.21 -22.92
C PRO A 368 8.93 8.81 -21.44
N GLY A 369 9.16 7.53 -21.18
CA GLY A 369 9.30 7.01 -19.82
C GLY A 369 10.61 7.47 -19.19
N LEU A 370 10.69 7.45 -17.86
CA LEU A 370 11.93 7.73 -17.13
C LEU A 370 12.38 6.46 -16.41
N ALA A 371 13.64 6.04 -16.59
CA ALA A 371 14.23 4.91 -15.87
C ALA A 371 15.44 5.39 -15.06
N LEU A 372 15.29 5.42 -13.74
CA LEU A 372 16.31 5.95 -12.84
C LEU A 372 17.09 4.81 -12.17
N PRO A 373 18.41 4.68 -12.40
CA PRO A 373 19.26 3.72 -11.67
C PRO A 373 19.31 4.05 -10.19
N LEU A 374 19.30 2.99 -9.36
CA LEU A 374 19.34 3.08 -7.90
C LEU A 374 20.57 2.36 -7.38
N GLN A 375 21.54 3.13 -6.90
CA GLN A 375 22.69 2.59 -6.17
C GLN A 375 22.28 2.15 -4.77
N SER A 376 23.16 1.39 -4.11
CA SER A 376 22.97 1.01 -2.71
C SER A 376 22.95 2.24 -1.81
N GLY A 377 21.84 2.43 -1.10
CA GLY A 377 21.61 3.54 -0.17
C GLY A 377 20.93 4.75 -0.78
N ASP A 378 20.71 4.76 -2.08
CA ASP A 378 20.00 5.86 -2.73
C ASP A 378 18.56 5.95 -2.23
N CYS A 379 18.10 7.18 -2.08
CA CYS A 379 16.74 7.50 -1.69
C CYS A 379 16.04 8.28 -2.79
N TYR A 380 14.81 7.91 -3.13
CA TYR A 380 14.00 8.71 -4.05
C TYR A 380 12.66 9.10 -3.43
N TYR A 381 12.10 10.21 -3.90
CA TYR A 381 10.86 10.79 -3.40
C TYR A 381 9.87 10.97 -4.55
N MET A 382 8.62 10.65 -4.28
CA MET A 382 7.48 11.08 -5.11
C MET A 382 6.73 12.13 -4.30
N THR A 383 6.71 13.38 -4.77
CA THR A 383 6.14 14.53 -4.07
C THR A 383 4.95 15.14 -4.82
N ALA A 384 4.22 16.03 -4.16
CA ALA A 384 3.04 16.69 -4.71
C ALA A 384 2.01 15.67 -5.24
N ASP A 385 1.60 15.78 -6.49
CA ASP A 385 0.62 14.89 -7.09
C ASP A 385 1.24 13.79 -7.97
N LEU A 386 2.55 13.56 -7.89
CA LEU A 386 3.24 12.61 -8.77
C LEU A 386 2.63 11.20 -8.69
N ASN A 387 2.35 10.68 -7.49
CA ASN A 387 1.71 9.36 -7.35
C ASN A 387 0.29 9.30 -7.95
N ARG A 388 -0.38 10.45 -8.11
CA ARG A 388 -1.71 10.54 -8.74
C ARG A 388 -1.62 10.64 -10.26
N THR A 389 -0.70 11.47 -10.77
CA THR A 389 -0.57 11.79 -12.20
C THR A 389 0.32 10.79 -12.95
N HIS A 390 1.18 10.06 -12.24
CA HIS A 390 2.13 9.12 -12.81
C HIS A 390 1.92 7.71 -12.25
N GLN A 391 2.33 6.74 -13.03
CA GLN A 391 2.51 5.36 -12.57
C GLN A 391 4.00 5.10 -12.38
N HIS A 392 4.34 4.24 -11.45
CA HIS A 392 5.71 3.79 -11.27
C HIS A 392 5.80 2.25 -11.28
N CYS A 393 6.98 1.74 -11.64
CA CYS A 393 7.32 0.33 -11.59
C CYS A 393 8.72 0.15 -10.99
N VAL A 394 9.02 -1.07 -10.57
CA VAL A 394 10.36 -1.43 -10.08
C VAL A 394 10.97 -2.41 -11.08
N LEU A 395 12.05 -1.99 -11.72
CA LEU A 395 12.80 -2.77 -12.68
C LEU A 395 13.88 -3.56 -11.94
N ALA A 396 13.89 -4.88 -12.15
CA ALA A 396 14.78 -5.79 -11.47
C ALA A 396 16.21 -5.67 -11.99
N GLY A 397 17.16 -5.59 -11.08
CA GLY A 397 18.58 -5.80 -11.37
C GLY A 397 18.97 -7.28 -11.23
N GLU A 398 20.26 -7.55 -11.10
CA GLU A 398 20.80 -8.92 -11.00
C GLU A 398 20.99 -9.40 -9.55
N THR A 399 21.24 -8.50 -8.60
CA THR A 399 21.44 -8.86 -7.19
C THR A 399 20.15 -8.80 -6.39
N ALA A 400 20.12 -9.45 -5.22
CA ALA A 400 19.03 -9.26 -4.28
C ALA A 400 18.92 -7.78 -3.86
N ARG A 401 17.72 -7.31 -3.58
CA ARG A 401 17.48 -5.93 -3.15
C ARG A 401 16.42 -5.85 -2.07
N PHE A 402 16.67 -4.94 -1.15
CA PHE A 402 15.69 -4.39 -0.23
C PHE A 402 15.25 -2.98 -0.63
N SER A 403 14.04 -2.60 -0.22
CA SER A 403 13.67 -1.19 -0.14
C SER A 403 12.78 -0.92 1.07
N SER A 404 12.89 0.28 1.64
CA SER A 404 11.98 0.80 2.68
C SER A 404 11.16 1.93 2.08
N THR A 405 9.86 1.71 1.88
CA THR A 405 8.95 2.65 1.22
C THR A 405 8.02 3.32 2.23
N HIS A 406 8.39 4.51 2.68
CA HIS A 406 7.71 5.30 3.71
C HIS A 406 6.52 6.06 3.13
N ARG A 407 5.39 5.98 3.83
CA ARG A 407 4.08 6.45 3.36
C ARG A 407 3.34 7.21 4.44
N VAL A 408 2.43 8.09 4.02
CA VAL A 408 1.41 8.70 4.88
C VAL A 408 0.10 7.99 4.57
N VAL A 409 -0.18 6.90 5.28
CA VAL A 409 -1.40 6.11 5.04
C VAL A 409 -2.61 6.78 5.67
N GLN A 410 -3.76 6.62 5.01
CA GLN A 410 -5.01 7.14 5.52
C GLN A 410 -5.45 6.38 6.78
N CYS A 411 -5.48 7.07 7.92
CA CYS A 411 -5.72 6.47 9.23
C CYS A 411 -7.18 6.50 9.70
N CYS A 412 -8.14 6.94 8.87
CA CYS A 412 -9.51 7.15 9.33
C CYS A 412 -10.27 5.86 9.68
N THR A 413 -9.92 4.73 9.07
CA THR A 413 -10.55 3.41 9.33
C THR A 413 -9.53 2.28 9.53
N GLY A 414 -8.23 2.59 9.47
CA GLY A 414 -7.14 1.61 9.43
C GLY A 414 -6.31 1.50 10.70
N THR A 415 -6.82 1.96 11.85
CA THR A 415 -6.10 1.96 13.12
C THR A 415 -6.82 1.17 14.22
N LEU A 416 -6.04 0.62 15.16
CA LEU A 416 -6.58 -0.12 16.30
C LEU A 416 -7.53 0.76 17.13
N ASP A 417 -7.18 2.03 17.34
CA ASP A 417 -8.03 2.95 18.09
C ASP A 417 -9.38 3.19 17.41
N TYR A 418 -9.37 3.28 16.07
CA TYR A 418 -10.60 3.36 15.30
C TYR A 418 -11.50 2.14 15.56
N ILE A 419 -10.99 0.92 15.33
CA ILE A 419 -11.84 -0.26 15.45
C ILE A 419 -12.25 -0.53 16.91
N LYS A 420 -11.41 -0.22 17.90
CA LYS A 420 -11.79 -0.29 19.33
C LYS A 420 -12.93 0.67 19.67
N LYS A 421 -12.91 1.88 19.09
CA LYS A 421 -14.01 2.84 19.25
C LYS A 421 -15.29 2.27 18.62
N ARG A 422 -15.20 1.70 17.43
CA ARG A 422 -16.33 1.05 16.74
C ARG A 422 -16.90 -0.11 17.58
N CYS A 423 -16.05 -0.97 18.14
CA CYS A 423 -16.49 -2.02 19.06
C CYS A 423 -17.24 -1.45 20.26
N SER A 424 -16.68 -0.44 20.93
CA SER A 424 -17.33 0.24 22.05
C SER A 424 -18.71 0.80 21.65
N GLU A 425 -18.80 1.48 20.49
CA GLU A 425 -20.06 2.02 19.95
C GLU A 425 -21.13 0.93 19.75
N ALA A 426 -20.76 -0.26 19.29
CA ALA A 426 -21.70 -1.38 19.16
C ALA A 426 -22.12 -1.92 20.54
N LEU A 427 -21.14 -2.18 21.41
CA LEU A 427 -21.35 -2.79 22.72
C LEU A 427 -22.12 -1.87 23.69
N GLU A 428 -22.15 -0.56 23.45
CA GLU A 428 -23.03 0.36 24.16
C GLU A 428 -24.50 -0.08 24.12
N ASN A 429 -24.94 -0.77 23.07
CA ASN A 429 -26.31 -1.27 22.96
C ASN A 429 -26.56 -2.57 23.73
N LEU A 430 -25.53 -3.20 24.30
CA LEU A 430 -25.65 -4.40 25.12
C LEU A 430 -25.90 -4.02 26.58
N HIS A 431 -26.98 -4.54 27.16
CA HIS A 431 -27.28 -4.46 28.58
C HIS A 431 -27.09 -5.83 29.23
N THR A 432 -26.49 -5.85 30.43
CA THR A 432 -26.39 -7.04 31.25
C THR A 432 -27.08 -6.75 32.58
N ASP A 433 -28.11 -7.54 32.90
CA ASP A 433 -28.79 -7.47 34.19
C ASP A 433 -27.83 -7.93 35.30
N PRO A 434 -27.53 -7.09 36.31
CA PRO A 434 -26.54 -7.40 37.34
C PRO A 434 -26.98 -8.53 38.30
N GLU A 435 -28.28 -8.81 38.41
CA GLU A 435 -28.81 -9.83 39.31
C GLU A 435 -28.97 -11.19 38.61
N LYS A 436 -29.41 -11.18 37.35
CA LYS A 436 -29.72 -12.40 36.59
C LYS A 436 -28.64 -12.82 35.59
N ASN A 437 -27.67 -11.94 35.34
CA ASN A 437 -26.67 -12.09 34.28
C ASN A 437 -27.29 -12.33 32.89
N THR A 438 -28.55 -11.92 32.69
CA THR A 438 -29.26 -12.02 31.42
C THR A 438 -28.93 -10.79 30.58
N LYS A 439 -28.62 -11.02 29.30
CA LYS A 439 -28.28 -9.96 28.36
C LYS A 439 -29.49 -9.56 27.51
N SER A 440 -29.59 -8.27 27.19
CA SER A 440 -30.64 -7.72 26.32
C SER A 440 -30.11 -6.52 25.52
N LEU A 441 -30.81 -6.17 24.43
CA LEU A 441 -30.49 -4.99 23.63
C LEU A 441 -31.20 -3.76 24.22
N LYS A 442 -30.48 -2.65 24.37
CA LYS A 442 -31.03 -1.38 24.92
C LYS A 442 -31.95 -0.67 23.93
N SER A 443 -31.56 -0.66 22.66
CA SER A 443 -32.27 -0.04 21.54
C SER A 443 -32.58 -1.07 20.47
N LEU A 444 -33.84 -1.07 20.03
CA LEU A 444 -34.36 -1.88 18.93
C LEU A 444 -34.66 -1.03 17.68
N LEU A 445 -34.14 0.21 17.62
CA LEU A 445 -34.29 1.03 16.43
C LEU A 445 -33.56 0.39 15.24
N PRO A 446 -34.21 0.17 14.07
CA PRO A 446 -33.58 -0.50 12.93
C PRO A 446 -32.26 0.14 12.49
N SER A 447 -32.14 1.47 12.58
CA SER A 447 -30.91 2.19 12.26
C SER A 447 -29.77 1.95 13.24
N ALA A 448 -30.07 1.70 14.52
CA ALA A 448 -29.08 1.32 15.53
C ALA A 448 -28.64 -0.13 15.34
N LEU A 449 -29.60 -1.03 15.11
CA LEU A 449 -29.34 -2.45 14.83
C LEU A 449 -28.49 -2.64 13.57
N GLN A 450 -28.83 -1.94 12.47
CA GLN A 450 -28.03 -1.99 11.25
C GLN A 450 -26.59 -1.54 11.50
N ARG A 451 -26.39 -0.46 12.26
CA ARG A 451 -25.04 0.03 12.60
C ARG A 451 -24.24 -1.00 13.40
N ILE A 452 -24.88 -1.70 14.33
CA ILE A 452 -24.24 -2.75 15.14
C ILE A 452 -23.83 -3.92 14.25
N GLU A 453 -24.72 -4.40 13.38
CA GLU A 453 -24.44 -5.49 12.46
C GLU A 453 -23.37 -5.13 11.40
N ASP A 454 -23.31 -3.85 11.00
CA ASP A 454 -22.24 -3.32 10.15
C ASP A 454 -20.89 -3.35 10.89
N ILE A 455 -20.84 -2.90 12.16
CA ILE A 455 -19.63 -2.97 13.00
C ILE A 455 -19.20 -4.42 13.20
N HIS A 456 -20.14 -5.31 13.48
CA HIS A 456 -19.89 -6.74 13.67
C HIS A 456 -19.19 -7.34 12.45
N SER A 457 -19.70 -7.05 11.26
CA SER A 457 -19.11 -7.51 10.00
C SER A 457 -17.74 -6.85 9.74
N GLU A 458 -17.59 -5.57 10.06
CA GLU A 458 -16.32 -4.84 9.96
C GLU A 458 -15.23 -5.48 10.83
N VAL A 459 -15.51 -5.78 12.10
CA VAL A 459 -14.56 -6.44 13.00
C VAL A 459 -14.19 -7.84 12.48
N GLU A 460 -15.17 -8.62 12.02
CA GLU A 460 -14.92 -9.98 11.52
C GLU A 460 -14.05 -9.98 10.25
N PHE A 461 -14.43 -9.21 9.23
CA PHE A 461 -13.85 -9.34 7.89
C PHE A 461 -12.72 -8.35 7.60
N GLU A 462 -12.71 -7.18 8.24
CA GLU A 462 -11.66 -6.17 8.02
C GLU A 462 -10.49 -6.32 8.99
N TRP A 463 -10.67 -7.03 10.11
CA TRP A 463 -9.67 -7.15 11.16
C TRP A 463 -9.31 -8.59 11.47
N LEU A 464 -10.24 -9.36 12.06
CA LEU A 464 -9.94 -10.71 12.55
C LEU A 464 -9.52 -11.65 11.42
N ARG A 465 -10.35 -11.80 10.38
CA ARG A 465 -10.03 -12.70 9.26
C ARG A 465 -8.84 -12.23 8.45
N GLN A 466 -8.66 -10.92 8.28
CA GLN A 466 -7.46 -10.36 7.64
C GLN A 466 -6.20 -10.76 8.42
N TYR A 467 -6.19 -10.60 9.75
CA TYR A 467 -5.04 -10.94 10.58
C TYR A 467 -4.76 -12.44 10.59
N TRP A 468 -5.78 -13.28 10.79
CA TRP A 468 -5.60 -14.72 10.89
C TRP A 468 -5.36 -15.42 9.55
N PHE A 469 -5.82 -14.84 8.43
CA PHE A 469 -5.49 -15.31 7.09
C PHE A 469 -4.00 -15.21 6.77
N GLN A 470 -3.29 -14.33 7.47
CA GLN A 470 -1.84 -14.19 7.37
C GLN A 470 -1.09 -15.20 8.25
N GLY A 471 -1.81 -16.16 8.86
CA GLY A 471 -1.24 -17.20 9.71
C GLY A 471 -0.74 -16.65 11.05
N ARG A 472 0.17 -17.39 11.68
CA ARG A 472 0.76 -17.01 12.97
C ARG A 472 2.00 -16.13 12.79
N ARG A 473 2.22 -15.60 11.58
CA ARG A 473 3.48 -14.95 11.19
C ARG A 473 3.87 -13.81 12.11
N TYR A 474 2.93 -12.94 12.47
CA TYR A 474 3.20 -11.79 13.34
C TYR A 474 3.65 -12.21 14.75
N ALA A 475 2.96 -13.19 15.35
CA ALA A 475 3.26 -13.65 16.70
C ALA A 475 4.65 -14.32 16.84
N ARG A 476 5.28 -14.73 15.73
CA ARG A 476 6.63 -15.33 15.75
C ARG A 476 7.71 -14.35 16.15
N PHE A 477 7.60 -13.11 15.69
CA PHE A 477 8.65 -12.10 15.85
C PHE A 477 8.18 -10.89 16.67
N CYS A 478 6.88 -10.60 16.72
CA CYS A 478 6.33 -9.50 17.49
C CYS A 478 4.94 -9.83 18.06
N SER A 479 4.83 -9.90 19.38
CA SER A 479 3.57 -10.23 20.07
C SER A 479 2.61 -9.05 20.21
N TRP A 480 2.93 -7.87 19.67
CA TRP A 480 2.18 -6.63 19.91
C TRP A 480 0.69 -6.74 19.57
N TRP A 481 0.35 -7.38 18.44
CA TRP A 481 -1.04 -7.56 18.00
C TRP A 481 -1.81 -8.66 18.74
N THR A 482 -1.14 -9.47 19.57
CA THR A 482 -1.76 -10.61 20.26
C THR A 482 -2.93 -10.17 21.14
N LYS A 483 -2.67 -9.29 22.11
CA LYS A 483 -3.72 -8.77 23.02
C LYS A 483 -4.80 -7.96 22.29
N PRO A 484 -4.46 -7.03 21.38
CA PRO A 484 -5.45 -6.36 20.54
C PRO A 484 -6.40 -7.32 19.82
N MET A 485 -5.88 -8.39 19.21
CA MET A 485 -6.69 -9.37 18.47
C MET A 485 -7.53 -10.24 19.41
N GLU A 486 -7.00 -10.65 20.56
CA GLU A 486 -7.78 -11.35 21.59
C GLU A 486 -8.93 -10.50 22.12
N GLN A 487 -8.71 -9.20 22.35
CA GLN A 487 -9.77 -8.30 22.78
C GLN A 487 -10.82 -8.10 21.68
N MET A 488 -10.40 -7.88 20.43
CA MET A 488 -11.34 -7.76 19.31
C MET A 488 -12.17 -9.03 19.10
N GLU A 489 -11.61 -10.22 19.31
CA GLU A 489 -12.34 -11.49 19.24
C GLU A 489 -13.34 -11.63 20.39
N LYS A 490 -13.04 -11.14 21.59
CA LYS A 490 -14.02 -11.07 22.69
C LYS A 490 -15.17 -10.11 22.36
N ASP A 491 -14.85 -8.92 21.86
CA ASP A 491 -15.86 -7.92 21.49
C ASP A 491 -16.74 -8.44 20.35
N TRP A 492 -16.14 -9.07 19.33
CA TRP A 492 -16.84 -9.75 18.23
C TRP A 492 -17.77 -10.86 18.74
N LYS A 493 -17.34 -11.67 19.72
CA LYS A 493 -18.17 -12.72 20.31
C LYS A 493 -19.39 -12.17 21.05
N GLU A 494 -19.26 -11.01 21.68
CA GLU A 494 -20.40 -10.29 22.25
C GLU A 494 -21.36 -9.77 21.18
N MET A 495 -20.85 -9.37 20.01
CA MET A 495 -21.70 -8.99 18.87
C MET A 495 -22.43 -10.19 18.26
N GLU A 496 -21.83 -11.40 18.21
CA GLU A 496 -22.55 -12.64 17.87
C GLU A 496 -23.72 -12.88 18.84
N ARG A 497 -23.53 -12.61 20.14
CA ARG A 497 -24.61 -12.69 21.12
C ARG A 497 -25.70 -11.64 20.86
N MET A 498 -25.32 -10.42 20.48
CA MET A 498 -26.28 -9.37 20.12
C MET A 498 -27.11 -9.75 18.88
N THR A 499 -26.50 -10.38 17.88
CA THR A 499 -27.22 -10.91 16.70
C THR A 499 -28.23 -11.99 17.11
N GLN A 500 -27.89 -12.89 18.03
CA GLN A 500 -28.85 -13.86 18.59
C GLN A 500 -30.01 -13.17 19.33
N LEU A 501 -29.73 -12.17 20.16
CA LEU A 501 -30.78 -11.42 20.87
C LEU A 501 -31.72 -10.70 19.89
N LEU A 502 -31.19 -10.17 18.78
CA LEU A 502 -32.01 -9.59 17.72
C LEU A 502 -32.89 -10.65 17.04
N LEU A 503 -32.34 -11.83 16.79
CA LEU A 503 -33.10 -12.96 16.24
C LEU A 503 -34.25 -13.37 17.16
N ASP A 504 -34.02 -13.45 18.47
CA ASP A 504 -35.05 -13.77 19.46
C ASP A 504 -36.20 -12.74 19.44
N VAL A 505 -35.87 -11.44 19.31
CA VAL A 505 -36.86 -10.35 19.19
C VAL A 505 -37.65 -10.44 17.88
N VAL A 506 -36.99 -10.79 16.78
CA VAL A 506 -37.64 -11.00 15.47
C VAL A 506 -38.57 -12.21 15.48
N GLU A 507 -38.29 -13.21 16.29
CA GLU A 507 -39.09 -14.43 16.44
C GLU A 507 -40.26 -14.28 17.42
N ASP A 508 -40.24 -13.29 18.30
CA ASP A 508 -41.31 -13.06 19.26
C ASP A 508 -42.59 -12.54 18.57
N GLU A 509 -43.65 -13.34 18.62
CA GLU A 509 -44.98 -12.99 18.11
C GLU A 509 -45.68 -11.88 18.90
N ASN A 510 -45.21 -11.56 20.10
CA ASN A 510 -45.76 -10.48 20.91
C ASN A 510 -45.23 -9.09 20.51
N THR A 511 -44.18 -9.03 19.68
CA THR A 511 -43.62 -7.76 19.18
C THR A 511 -44.49 -7.17 18.07
N ALA A 512 -44.69 -5.85 18.07
CA ALA A 512 -45.50 -5.16 17.06
C ALA A 512 -45.03 -5.48 15.62
N GLN A 513 -45.97 -5.92 14.76
CA GLN A 513 -45.70 -6.49 13.44
C GLN A 513 -44.88 -5.57 12.52
N GLU A 514 -45.17 -4.26 12.49
CA GLU A 514 -44.46 -3.31 11.63
C GLU A 514 -42.98 -3.15 12.05
N ASN A 515 -42.72 -2.98 13.35
CA ASN A 515 -41.36 -2.91 13.89
C ASN A 515 -40.60 -4.24 13.69
N ARG A 516 -41.29 -5.37 13.83
CA ARG A 516 -40.71 -6.71 13.65
C ARG A 516 -40.24 -6.95 12.22
N ARG A 517 -41.01 -6.49 11.23
CA ARG A 517 -40.64 -6.59 9.80
C ARG A 517 -39.37 -5.81 9.49
N GLU A 518 -39.26 -4.56 9.95
CA GLU A 518 -38.06 -3.74 9.71
C GLU A 518 -36.80 -4.32 10.38
N MET A 519 -36.93 -4.87 11.59
CA MET A 519 -35.83 -5.55 12.27
C MET A 519 -35.40 -6.83 11.55
N ALA A 520 -36.36 -7.61 11.05
CA ALA A 520 -36.09 -8.82 10.29
C ALA A 520 -35.40 -8.50 8.95
N ASP A 521 -35.77 -7.42 8.27
CA ASP A 521 -35.09 -6.94 7.06
C ASP A 521 -33.62 -6.56 7.34
N VAL A 522 -33.36 -5.84 8.45
CA VAL A 522 -32.00 -5.49 8.88
C VAL A 522 -31.18 -6.75 9.14
N LEU A 523 -31.72 -7.67 9.94
CA LEU A 523 -31.06 -8.91 10.31
C LEU A 523 -30.78 -9.79 9.07
N LEU A 524 -31.76 -9.95 8.18
CA LEU A 524 -31.61 -10.77 6.97
C LEU A 524 -30.49 -10.26 6.07
N ASN A 525 -30.43 -8.94 5.84
CA ASN A 525 -29.38 -8.34 5.02
C ASN A 525 -27.99 -8.59 5.65
N ALA A 526 -27.86 -8.35 6.96
CA ALA A 526 -26.61 -8.57 7.68
C ALA A 526 -26.14 -10.03 7.64
N LEU A 527 -27.04 -10.98 7.93
CA LEU A 527 -26.72 -12.41 7.95
C LEU A 527 -26.35 -12.92 6.56
N THR A 528 -27.06 -12.49 5.52
CA THR A 528 -26.79 -12.90 4.13
C THR A 528 -25.40 -12.47 3.69
N ASP A 529 -25.05 -11.20 3.93
CA ASP A 529 -23.74 -10.66 3.57
C ASP A 529 -22.63 -11.35 4.40
N ARG A 530 -22.86 -11.59 5.70
CA ARG A 530 -21.92 -12.29 6.59
C ARG A 530 -21.69 -13.74 6.16
N GLN A 531 -22.73 -14.47 5.79
CA GLN A 531 -22.63 -15.84 5.28
C GLN A 531 -21.78 -15.91 4.01
N GLN A 532 -22.03 -15.01 3.06
CA GLN A 532 -21.26 -14.95 1.81
C GLN A 532 -19.77 -14.66 2.07
N HIS A 533 -19.46 -13.73 2.96
CA HIS A 533 -18.08 -13.42 3.31
C HIS A 533 -17.40 -14.56 4.08
N ARG A 534 -18.09 -15.20 5.04
CA ARG A 534 -17.59 -16.39 5.75
C ARG A 534 -17.18 -17.49 4.77
N GLN A 535 -18.02 -17.79 3.78
CA GLN A 535 -17.71 -18.78 2.74
C GLN A 535 -16.51 -18.34 1.89
N THR A 536 -16.49 -17.07 1.46
CA THR A 536 -15.37 -16.53 0.66
C THR A 536 -14.03 -16.64 1.37
N TRP A 537 -13.99 -16.32 2.67
CA TRP A 537 -12.77 -16.42 3.48
C TRP A 537 -12.37 -17.87 3.74
N ARG A 538 -13.33 -18.76 3.97
CA ARG A 538 -13.06 -20.20 4.09
C ARG A 538 -12.43 -20.77 2.82
N ASP A 539 -13.02 -20.47 1.67
CA ASP A 539 -12.51 -20.92 0.37
C ASP A 539 -11.08 -20.41 0.13
N ARG A 540 -10.78 -19.17 0.55
CA ARG A 540 -9.42 -18.61 0.52
C ARG A 540 -8.45 -19.41 1.39
N CYS A 541 -8.82 -19.66 2.65
CA CYS A 541 -8.00 -20.43 3.56
C CYS A 541 -7.73 -21.86 3.05
N GLN A 542 -8.68 -22.43 2.31
CA GLN A 542 -8.59 -23.78 1.76
C GLN A 542 -8.04 -23.84 0.34
N SER A 543 -7.66 -22.69 -0.26
CA SER A 543 -7.15 -22.64 -1.63
C SER A 543 -5.89 -23.49 -1.80
N SER A 544 -5.69 -24.03 -3.01
CA SER A 544 -4.52 -24.87 -3.30
C SER A 544 -3.20 -24.16 -3.04
N LEU A 545 -3.14 -22.83 -3.24
CA LEU A 545 -1.95 -22.03 -2.94
C LEU A 545 -1.76 -21.85 -1.43
N ALA A 546 -2.81 -21.59 -0.66
CA ALA A 546 -2.73 -21.50 0.79
C ALA A 546 -2.16 -22.80 1.41
N GLN A 547 -2.55 -23.95 0.87
CA GLN A 547 -2.06 -25.26 1.31
C GLN A 547 -0.57 -25.52 1.02
N THR A 548 0.07 -24.72 0.15
CA THR A 548 1.52 -24.83 -0.10
C THR A 548 2.37 -24.12 0.95
N LEU A 549 1.76 -23.31 1.81
CA LEU A 549 2.48 -22.54 2.82
C LEU A 549 2.90 -23.41 4.01
N PRO A 550 4.06 -23.11 4.64
CA PRO A 550 4.44 -23.71 5.91
C PRO A 550 3.36 -23.47 6.98
N ALA A 551 3.24 -24.37 7.96
CA ALA A 551 2.20 -24.30 9.00
C ALA A 551 2.13 -22.94 9.74
N GLU A 552 3.26 -22.26 9.89
CA GLU A 552 3.37 -20.96 10.55
C GLU A 552 2.84 -19.78 9.71
N GLU A 553 2.81 -19.95 8.39
CA GLU A 553 2.35 -18.96 7.41
C GLU A 553 1.00 -19.33 6.79
N ALA A 554 0.56 -20.57 6.99
CA ALA A 554 -0.70 -21.07 6.51
C ALA A 554 -1.87 -20.24 7.08
N PRO A 555 -2.82 -19.80 6.23
CA PRO A 555 -4.01 -19.10 6.68
C PRO A 555 -4.79 -19.88 7.73
N ALA A 556 -5.21 -19.19 8.79
CA ALA A 556 -6.13 -19.74 9.78
C ALA A 556 -7.55 -19.21 9.50
N ASP A 557 -8.52 -20.12 9.30
CA ASP A 557 -9.95 -19.78 9.32
C ASP A 557 -10.36 -19.47 10.77
N ARG A 558 -10.13 -18.23 11.20
CA ARG A 558 -10.43 -17.77 12.56
C ARG A 558 -11.10 -16.38 12.51
N PRO A 559 -12.19 -16.15 13.26
CA PRO A 559 -12.87 -17.12 14.13
C PRO A 559 -13.62 -18.22 13.36
N TYR A 560 -13.58 -19.45 13.90
CA TYR A 560 -14.32 -20.62 13.42
C TYR A 560 -14.69 -21.52 14.60
N TRP A 561 -15.87 -22.13 14.55
CA TRP A 561 -16.36 -23.06 15.56
C TRP A 561 -17.27 -24.10 14.91
N SER A 562 -17.41 -25.25 15.58
CA SER A 562 -18.34 -26.30 15.18
C SER A 562 -19.76 -26.01 15.69
N ILE A 563 -20.76 -26.67 15.12
CA ILE A 563 -22.16 -26.52 15.56
C ILE A 563 -22.39 -26.96 17.02
N GLU A 564 -21.47 -27.75 17.59
CA GLU A 564 -21.55 -28.28 18.95
C GLU A 564 -20.87 -27.37 19.99
N ASP A 565 -20.27 -26.25 19.57
CA ASP A 565 -19.56 -25.35 20.48
C ASP A 565 -20.55 -24.63 21.42
N PRO A 566 -20.56 -24.96 22.74
CA PRO A 566 -21.54 -24.41 23.68
C PRO A 566 -21.28 -22.94 24.00
N ASP A 567 -20.08 -22.43 23.71
CA ASP A 567 -19.71 -21.07 24.03
C ASP A 567 -20.16 -20.08 22.95
N MET A 568 -20.65 -20.56 21.81
CA MET A 568 -21.08 -19.74 20.68
C MET A 568 -22.62 -19.70 20.56
N PRO A 569 -23.24 -18.50 20.49
CA PRO A 569 -24.70 -18.37 20.51
C PRO A 569 -25.37 -18.72 19.18
N LEU A 570 -24.64 -18.59 18.07
CA LEU A 570 -25.12 -18.85 16.71
C LEU A 570 -24.21 -19.89 16.05
N PRO A 571 -24.72 -20.70 15.10
CA PRO A 571 -23.88 -21.53 14.26
C PRO A 571 -22.98 -20.66 13.37
N PHE A 572 -21.81 -21.20 13.01
CA PHE A 572 -20.94 -20.53 12.05
C PHE A 572 -21.65 -20.35 10.69
N ASP A 573 -22.28 -21.43 10.22
CA ASP A 573 -23.07 -21.45 8.99
C ASP A 573 -24.47 -20.91 9.28
N LEU A 574 -24.77 -19.75 8.70
CA LEU A 574 -25.99 -18.99 8.95
C LEU A 574 -27.12 -19.38 7.99
N SER A 575 -26.91 -20.32 7.06
CA SER A 575 -27.89 -20.66 6.01
C SER A 575 -29.27 -21.05 6.55
N GLU A 576 -29.34 -21.85 7.61
CA GLU A 576 -30.64 -22.23 8.21
C GLU A 576 -31.35 -21.04 8.87
N ILE A 577 -30.60 -20.17 9.54
CA ILE A 577 -31.15 -18.97 10.19
C ILE A 577 -31.64 -17.98 9.13
N ILE A 578 -30.88 -17.78 8.05
CA ILE A 578 -31.28 -16.94 6.92
C ILE A 578 -32.63 -17.43 6.36
N ASN A 579 -32.74 -18.72 6.06
CA ASN A 579 -34.00 -19.31 5.57
C ASN A 579 -35.17 -19.11 6.56
N ARG A 580 -34.88 -19.20 7.85
CA ARG A 580 -35.88 -18.99 8.91
C ARG A 580 -36.37 -17.54 8.95
N VAL A 581 -35.44 -16.57 8.93
CA VAL A 581 -35.78 -15.13 8.91
C VAL A 581 -36.51 -14.75 7.62
N GLU A 582 -36.10 -15.29 6.47
CA GLU A 582 -36.82 -15.12 5.21
C GLU A 582 -38.27 -15.63 5.34
N SER A 583 -38.46 -16.85 5.85
CA SER A 583 -39.81 -17.40 6.05
C SER A 583 -40.65 -16.56 7.00
N LEU A 584 -40.06 -15.92 8.02
CA LEU A 584 -40.79 -15.03 8.93
C LEU A 584 -41.23 -13.75 8.20
N LEU A 585 -40.35 -13.14 7.41
CA LEU A 585 -40.67 -11.98 6.57
C LEU A 585 -41.78 -12.26 5.56
N TRP A 586 -41.81 -13.47 4.98
CA TRP A 586 -42.91 -13.89 4.09
C TRP A 586 -44.26 -14.02 4.79
N ARG A 587 -44.28 -14.29 6.11
CA ARG A 587 -45.51 -14.44 6.91
C ARG A 587 -45.99 -13.12 7.52
N MET A 588 -45.16 -12.07 7.52
CA MET A 588 -45.44 -10.73 8.04
C MET A 588 -45.99 -9.78 6.98
#